data_AF-A0A830CJP1-F1
#
_entry.id   AF-A0A830CJP1-F1
#
_cell.length_a   1.000
_cell.length_b   1.000
_cell.length_c   1.000
_cell.angle_alpha   90.00
_cell.angle_beta   90.00
_cell.angle_gamma   90.00
#
_symmetry.space_group_name_H-M   'P 1'
#
loop_
_entity.id
_entity.type
_entity.pdbx_description
1 polymer ?
#
loop_
_entity_poly.entity_id
_entity_poly.type
_entity_poly.pdbx_seq_one_letter_code
_entity_poly.pdbx_strand_id
1 'polypeptide(L)' 'MEPKRVPACLLFHLRIVRIDYFWFTEQEFNMVRYILRNAKVLRMEIHSKGEGIDLKEKSEVLKRISLFKWECVECELAFD' A
#
# COMPACT_ATOMS: atom_id res chain seq x y z
N MET A 1 11.55 -6.86 10.00
CA MET A 1 12.59 -5.88 10.38
C MET A 1 12.46 -4.71 9.40
N GLU A 2 12.24 -3.48 9.88
CA GLU A 2 12.20 -2.30 8.99
C GLU A 2 13.62 -1.73 8.78
N PRO A 3 13.89 -1.07 7.64
CA PRO A 3 15.16 -0.37 7.42
C PRO A 3 15.42 0.69 8.50
N LYS A 4 16.66 0.76 9.01
CA LYS A 4 17.08 1.76 10.02
C LYS A 4 16.99 3.20 9.50
N ARG A 5 17.09 3.40 8.19
CA ARG A 5 16.98 4.70 7.52
C ARG A 5 16.00 4.56 6.37
N VAL A 6 15.13 5.55 6.23
CA VAL A 6 14.19 5.63 5.13
C VAL A 6 14.90 6.31 3.95
N PRO A 7 14.94 5.69 2.75
CA PRO A 7 15.54 6.31 1.58
C PRO A 7 14.86 7.63 1.22
N ALA A 8 15.63 8.66 0.85
CA ALA A 8 15.08 9.95 0.42
C ALA A 8 14.19 9.84 -0.84
N CYS A 9 14.44 8.84 -1.69
CA CYS A 9 13.58 8.55 -2.83
C CYS A 9 12.19 8.09 -2.38
N LEU A 10 12.10 7.21 -1.38
CA LEU A 10 10.83 6.79 -0.80
C LEU A 10 10.09 7.99 -0.18
N LEU A 11 10.79 8.84 0.58
CA LEU A 11 10.19 10.00 1.25
C LEU A 11 9.60 11.03 0.28
N PHE A 12 10.36 11.42 -0.75
CA PHE A 12 10.08 12.64 -1.52
C PHE A 12 9.89 12.43 -3.03
N HIS A 13 10.25 11.26 -3.56
CA HIS A 13 10.31 11.04 -5.01
C HIS A 13 9.47 9.85 -5.48
N LEU A 14 9.01 8.99 -4.57
CA LEU A 14 8.23 7.82 -4.93
C LEU A 14 6.78 8.22 -5.19
N ARG A 15 6.45 8.31 -6.48
CA ARG A 15 5.15 8.77 -6.95
C ARG A 15 4.16 7.65 -7.20
N ILE A 16 4.61 6.48 -7.61
CA ILE A 16 3.73 5.37 -7.97
C ILE A 16 4.32 4.07 -7.41
N VAL A 17 3.48 3.28 -6.74
CA VAL A 17 3.76 1.88 -6.40
C VAL A 17 2.59 1.05 -6.87
N ARG A 18 2.90 0.09 -7.75
CA ARG A 18 1.94 -0.91 -8.21
C ARG A 18 2.30 -2.25 -7.59
N ILE A 19 1.36 -2.87 -6.90
CA ILE A 19 1.50 -4.21 -6.34
C ILE A 19 0.54 -5.12 -7.08
N ASP A 20 1.10 -5.94 -7.97
CA ASP A 20 0.36 -6.99 -8.66
C ASP A 20 0.31 -8.26 -7.81
N TYR A 21 -0.79 -9.01 -7.95
CA TYR A 21 -1.00 -10.30 -7.28
C TYR A 21 -0.91 -10.21 -5.75
N PHE A 22 -1.56 -9.22 -5.13
CA PHE A 22 -1.59 -9.07 -3.68
C PHE A 22 -2.27 -10.28 -3.00
N TRP A 23 -1.54 -11.00 -2.15
CA TRP A 23 -1.97 -12.25 -1.50
C TRP A 23 -2.55 -12.08 -0.10
N PHE A 24 -2.74 -10.84 0.36
CA PHE A 24 -3.27 -10.53 1.69
C PHE A 24 -2.43 -11.09 2.85
N THR A 25 -1.14 -11.31 2.61
CA THR A 25 -0.23 -11.79 3.65
C THR A 25 0.18 -10.67 4.60
N GLU A 26 0.50 -11.03 5.85
CA GLU A 26 1.02 -10.06 6.83
C GLU A 26 2.29 -9.33 6.33
N GLN A 27 3.12 -10.02 5.55
CA GLN A 27 4.33 -9.49 4.96
C GLN A 27 4.01 -8.37 3.96
N GLU A 28 3.03 -8.59 3.08
CA GLU A 28 2.57 -7.58 2.14
C GLU A 28 1.90 -6.39 2.84
N PHE A 29 1.08 -6.65 3.87
CA PHE A 29 0.50 -5.58 4.68
C PHE A 29 1.57 -4.75 5.39
N ASN A 30 2.62 -5.38 5.91
CA ASN A 30 3.74 -4.67 6.52
C ASN A 30 4.51 -3.83 5.50
N MET A 31 4.68 -4.32 4.26
CA MET A 31 5.28 -3.56 3.17
C MET A 31 4.42 -2.34 2.81
N VAL A 32 3.11 -2.53 2.61
CA VAL A 32 2.16 -1.45 2.32
C VAL A 32 2.17 -0.40 3.44
N ARG A 33 2.09 -0.84 4.70
CA ARG A 33 2.17 0.04 5.87
C ARG A 33 3.46 0.85 5.88
N TYR A 34 4.60 0.20 5.63
CA TYR A 34 5.89 0.88 5.60
C TYR A 34 5.93 1.94 4.49
N ILE A 35 5.46 1.61 3.30
CA ILE A 35 5.46 2.56 2.17
C ILE A 35 4.53 3.75 2.47
N LEU A 36 3.28 3.51 2.89
CA LEU A 36 2.31 4.56 3.19
C LEU A 36 2.73 5.46 4.36
N ARG A 37 3.44 4.91 5.35
CA ARG A 37 3.98 5.69 6.47
C ARG A 37 5.10 6.63 6.06
N ASN A 38 5.80 6.36 4.96
CA ASN A 38 7.03 7.08 4.62
C ASN A 38 6.92 7.89 3.33
N ALA A 39 6.10 7.50 2.37
CA ALA A 39 6.02 8.16 1.08
C ALA A 39 5.07 9.36 1.11
N LYS A 40 5.58 10.58 0.88
CA LYS A 40 4.79 11.81 1.00
C LYS A 40 4.03 12.22 -0.26
N VAL A 41 4.34 11.63 -1.42
CA VAL A 41 3.84 12.03 -2.75
C VAL A 41 3.34 10.83 -3.57
N LEU A 42 2.89 9.78 -2.89
CA LEU A 42 2.63 8.47 -3.49
C LEU A 42 1.19 8.28 -3.98
N ARG A 43 1.05 7.61 -5.11
CA ARG A 43 -0.16 6.88 -5.51
C ARG A 43 0.11 5.39 -5.46
N MET A 44 -0.72 4.65 -4.72
CA MET A 44 -0.59 3.20 -4.57
C MET A 44 -1.73 2.48 -5.30
N GLU A 45 -1.36 1.51 -6.12
CA GLU A 45 -2.30 0.67 -6.88
C GLU A 45 -2.10 -0.78 -6.44
N ILE A 46 -3.16 -1.39 -5.90
CA ILE A 46 -3.14 -2.76 -5.39
C ILE A 46 -4.05 -3.61 -6.27
N HIS A 47 -3.42 -4.49 -7.04
CA HIS A 47 -4.11 -5.46 -7.87
C HIS A 47 -4.06 -6.81 -7.17
N SER A 48 -5.23 -7.30 -6.84
CA SER A 48 -5.39 -8.61 -6.23
C SER A 48 -5.47 -9.70 -7.31
N LYS A 49 -5.11 -10.94 -7.00
CA LYS A 49 -5.02 -12.00 -8.01
C LYS A 49 -6.41 -12.41 -8.56
N GLY A 50 -6.71 -12.04 -9.80
CA GLY A 50 -7.60 -12.77 -10.73
C GLY A 50 -9.11 -12.77 -10.42
N GLU A 51 -9.90 -13.06 -11.45
CA GLU A 51 -11.37 -13.24 -11.37
C GLU A 51 -11.72 -14.23 -10.26
N GLY A 52 -12.35 -13.76 -9.18
CA GLY A 52 -12.79 -14.60 -8.06
C GLY A 52 -12.56 -14.04 -6.66
N ILE A 53 -11.87 -12.91 -6.52
CA ILE A 53 -11.77 -12.23 -5.22
C ILE A 53 -13.12 -11.62 -4.87
N ASP A 54 -13.71 -12.12 -3.79
CA ASP A 54 -15.00 -11.66 -3.30
C ASP A 54 -14.91 -10.17 -2.94
N LEU A 55 -15.95 -9.39 -3.26
CA LEU A 55 -16.08 -7.99 -2.88
C LEU A 55 -15.85 -7.80 -1.36
N LYS A 56 -16.19 -8.82 -0.58
CA LYS A 56 -15.92 -8.87 0.86
C LYS A 56 -14.42 -8.83 1.19
N GLU A 57 -13.60 -9.61 0.50
CA GLU A 57 -12.14 -9.63 0.71
C GLU A 57 -11.52 -8.29 0.31
N LYS A 58 -11.91 -7.73 -0.84
CA LYS A 58 -11.49 -6.36 -1.24
C LYS A 58 -11.86 -5.32 -0.18
N SER A 59 -13.09 -5.37 0.34
CA SER A 59 -13.56 -4.47 1.40
C SER A 59 -12.75 -4.63 2.70
N GLU A 60 -12.41 -5.84 3.09
CA GLU A 60 -11.63 -6.09 4.31
C GLU A 60 -10.21 -5.51 4.20
N VAL A 61 -9.62 -5.62 3.02
CA VAL A 61 -8.28 -5.13 2.73
C VAL A 61 -8.26 -3.60 2.72
N LEU A 62 -9.26 -2.98 2.09
CA LEU A 62 -9.48 -1.53 2.13
C LEU A 62 -9.62 -1.02 3.56
N LYS A 63 -10.46 -1.68 4.38
CA LYS A 63 -10.64 -1.35 5.79
C LYS A 63 -9.33 -1.49 6.56
N ARG A 64 -8.54 -2.52 6.26
CA ARG A 64 -7.28 -2.75 6.95
C ARG A 64 -6.23 -1.69 6.60
N ILE A 65 -6.11 -1.32 5.32
CA ILE A 65 -5.13 -0.32 4.84
C ILE A 65 -5.54 1.08 5.26
N SER A 66 -6.83 1.40 5.30
CA SER A 66 -7.32 2.71 5.76
C SER A 66 -6.98 2.99 7.23
N LEU A 67 -6.77 1.95 8.05
CA LEU A 67 -6.31 2.07 9.43
C LEU A 67 -4.81 2.34 9.58
N PHE A 68 -4.03 2.27 8.50
CA PHE A 68 -2.61 2.56 8.58
C PHE A 68 -2.38 4.07 8.76
N LYS A 69 -1.19 4.45 9.26
CA LYS A 69 -0.78 5.86 9.27
C LYS A 69 -0.29 6.26 7.89
N TRP A 70 -0.77 7.39 7.39
CA TRP A 70 -0.37 7.99 6.12
C TRP A 70 0.40 9.29 6.43
N GLU A 71 1.58 9.47 5.85
CA GLU A 71 2.35 10.73 5.98
C GLU A 71 2.17 11.68 4.79
N CYS A 72 1.24 11.36 3.92
CA CYS A 72 1.03 11.98 2.64
C CYS A 72 -0.30 12.71 2.59
N VAL A 73 -0.33 13.87 1.93
CA VAL A 73 -1.51 14.72 1.83
C VAL A 73 -2.40 14.34 0.63
N GLU A 74 -1.80 13.88 -0.47
CA GLU A 74 -2.48 13.64 -1.75
C GLU A 74 -2.47 12.16 -2.16
N CYS A 75 -2.25 11.25 -1.22
CA CYS A 75 -2.08 9.85 -1.57
C CYS A 75 -3.40 9.19 -1.94
N GLU A 76 -3.37 8.48 -3.07
CA GLU A 76 -4.52 7.73 -3.58
C GLU A 76 -4.23 6.23 -3.45
N LEU A 77 -5.25 5.47 -3.06
CA LEU A 77 -5.24 4.02 -3.08
C LEU A 77 -6.28 3.55 -4.09
N ALA A 78 -5.82 2.86 -5.13
CA ALA A 78 -6.68 2.27 -6.15
C ALA A 78 -6.63 0.74 -6.10
N PHE A 79 -7.77 0.11 -6.40
CA PHE A 79 -7.91 -1.33 -6.58
C PHE A 79 -8.59 -1.60 -7.91
N ASP A 80 -8.15 -2.65 -8.60
CA ASP A 80 -8.84 -3.26 -9.75
C ASP A 80 -9.68 -4.45 -9.30
#